data_AF-A0A6S7IS39-F1
#
_entry.id   AF-A0A6S7IS39-F1
#
_cell.length_a   1.000
_cell.length_b   1.000
_cell.length_c   1.000
_cell.angle_alpha   90.00
_cell.angle_beta   90.00
_cell.angle_gamma   90.00
#
_symmetry.space_group_name_H-M   'P 1'
#
loop_
_entity.id
_entity.type
_entity.pdbx_description
1 polymer ?
#
loop_
_entity_poly.entity_id
_entity_poly.type
_entity_poly.pdbx_seq_one_letter_code
_entity_poly.pdbx_strand_id
1 'polypeptide(L)'
;FTCLPNGLSSASRKFTKMLKGQNYESCVHNVIDTIILFAKLGLITHPDKSNFIPSQVITVLGFLLNSRTMTVRLTGEKAVQLKHDCMQLKQTTSPPIREVARIIGKIVSSFPGTTHGPLYHRDLEQDKSLALKHNKGDYEAKMVLSTAARLELRLNNQFPSSKQNVQRKSGGNSSHSRLAHSELVSEGNADAAETSSAPESTKKSASPPENAKNILMASWRTGTTKQYKTYLTKWQSHCKVNGLDIFKPGLEKAIDFLSYLFQEGLSYSGVNTARSALSTILGLEDGFKFGEHPLVCRFMKGVFELKPALPKYKEVWQVSTVLDYLKTTKPASQLNLKNLSQKLAMLLCLTTAQRCQTIHLIDINGLQALQRKFRLTITHKLKQTKPGRHIDPIELMEFKGDEKLCVVEHLKEYLKRTQQLRGEHTQLFLSFIKPYHPVTKDSISRWVKSVLQQAGVDVTKYTAHSSRAATTSHTKRKGLSLQDIMKTAGWTSATTFEKFYHKPAETSKTFGQTVMSED
;
A
#
# COMPACT_ATOMS: atom_id res chain seq x y z
N PHE A 1 -34.50 13.25 16.26
CA PHE A 1 -33.25 13.40 17.01
C PHE A 1 -33.47 14.28 18.21
N THR A 2 -32.71 14.06 19.26
CA THR A 2 -32.58 14.96 20.42
C THR A 2 -31.10 15.05 20.83
N CYS A 3 -30.72 16.14 21.50
CA CYS A 3 -29.36 16.33 22.01
C CYS A 3 -29.42 16.70 23.50
N LEU A 4 -28.60 16.04 24.32
CA LEU A 4 -28.44 16.36 25.75
C LEU A 4 -27.01 16.90 25.99
N PRO A 5 -26.84 17.95 26.82
CA PRO A 5 -25.58 18.62 27.13
C PRO A 5 -24.93 18.10 28.44
N ASN A 6 -23.69 18.57 28.65
CA ASN A 6 -22.70 18.13 29.64
C ASN A 6 -23.06 18.26 31.14
N GLY A 7 -22.44 17.39 31.95
CA GLY A 7 -21.94 17.68 33.31
C GLY A 7 -21.19 16.51 33.97
N LEU A 8 -19.87 16.63 34.21
CA LEU A 8 -19.07 16.08 35.34
C LEU A 8 -17.79 16.94 35.45
N SER A 9 -17.42 17.36 36.65
CA SER A 9 -16.34 18.32 36.93
C SER A 9 -14.91 17.75 36.79
N SER A 10 -14.71 16.50 36.35
CA SER A 10 -13.38 15.85 36.44
C SER A 10 -12.93 15.01 35.22
N ALA A 11 -13.60 15.03 34.07
CA ALA A 11 -13.19 14.21 32.90
C ALA A 11 -12.84 15.01 31.65
N SER A 12 -11.63 14.80 31.12
CA SER A 12 -11.10 15.46 29.91
C SER A 12 -11.55 14.76 28.61
N ARG A 13 -12.86 14.76 28.30
CA ARG A 13 -13.43 14.64 26.92
C ARG A 13 -14.96 14.72 26.96
N LYS A 14 -15.51 15.62 26.13
CA LYS A 14 -16.93 16.04 26.07
C LYS A 14 -17.86 14.89 25.62
N PHE A 15 -18.88 14.54 26.40
CA PHE A 15 -19.95 13.62 26.00
C PHE A 15 -21.15 14.41 25.45
N THR A 16 -21.28 14.50 24.12
CA THR A 16 -22.54 14.93 23.47
C THR A 16 -23.17 13.71 22.81
N LYS A 17 -24.32 13.25 23.31
CA LYS A 17 -25.02 12.08 22.76
C LYS A 17 -26.21 12.54 21.94
N MET A 18 -26.17 12.27 20.63
CA MET A 18 -27.33 12.41 19.77
C MET A 18 -28.18 11.16 19.93
N LEU A 19 -29.40 11.33 20.45
CA LEU A 19 -30.36 10.23 20.59
C LEU A 19 -31.21 10.13 19.32
N LYS A 20 -31.46 8.89 18.90
CA LYS A 20 -32.22 8.55 17.70
C LYS A 20 -33.30 7.54 18.07
N GLY A 21 -34.51 7.75 17.58
CA GLY A 21 -35.59 6.75 17.62
C GLY A 21 -36.00 6.40 16.19
N GLN A 22 -36.61 5.22 16.03
CA GLN A 22 -37.21 4.82 14.74
C GLN A 22 -38.45 5.68 14.41
N ASN A 23 -39.15 6.13 15.44
CA ASN A 23 -40.30 7.04 15.38
C ASN A 23 -40.18 8.09 16.50
N TYR A 24 -41.13 9.03 16.54
CA TYR A 24 -41.14 10.12 17.51
C TYR A 24 -41.16 9.60 18.95
N GLU A 25 -42.07 8.68 19.24
CA GLU A 25 -42.31 8.09 20.57
C GLU A 25 -41.08 7.34 21.11
N SER A 26 -40.46 6.49 20.29
CA SER A 26 -39.19 5.82 20.63
C SER A 26 -38.07 6.83 20.92
N CYS A 27 -38.06 7.97 20.23
CA CYS A 27 -37.10 9.02 20.50
C CYS A 27 -37.39 9.75 21.82
N VAL A 28 -38.67 9.92 22.19
CA VAL A 28 -39.08 10.46 23.50
C VAL A 28 -38.68 9.50 24.63
N HIS A 29 -38.96 8.21 24.50
CA HIS A 29 -38.55 7.21 25.50
C HIS A 29 -37.03 7.21 25.71
N ASN A 30 -36.25 7.24 24.62
CA ASN A 30 -34.79 7.33 24.72
C ASN A 30 -34.31 8.59 25.48
N VAL A 31 -35.01 9.71 25.35
CA VAL A 31 -34.70 10.95 26.09
C VAL A 31 -34.99 10.76 27.57
N ILE A 32 -36.19 10.28 27.90
CA ILE A 32 -36.64 10.04 29.28
C ILE A 32 -35.69 9.07 29.99
N ASP A 33 -35.40 7.92 29.37
CA ASP A 33 -34.51 6.90 29.93
C ASP A 33 -33.10 7.46 30.17
N THR A 34 -32.60 8.28 29.25
CA THR A 34 -31.27 8.90 29.39
C THR A 34 -31.25 9.93 30.52
N ILE A 35 -32.31 10.75 30.66
CA ILE A 35 -32.42 11.73 31.76
C ILE A 35 -32.48 11.01 33.11
N ILE A 36 -33.29 9.95 33.22
CA ILE A 36 -33.41 9.14 34.44
C ILE A 36 -32.07 8.50 34.78
N LEU A 37 -31.39 7.93 33.79
CA LEU A 37 -30.07 7.33 33.98
C LEU A 37 -29.05 8.37 34.47
N PHE A 38 -29.03 9.55 33.86
CA PHE A 38 -28.13 10.64 34.25
C PHE A 38 -28.42 11.12 35.67
N ALA A 39 -29.69 11.30 36.03
CA ALA A 39 -30.08 11.65 37.40
C ALA A 39 -29.62 10.59 38.43
N LYS A 40 -29.79 9.29 38.12
CA LYS A 40 -29.32 8.18 38.97
C LYS A 40 -27.80 8.15 39.14
N LEU A 41 -27.06 8.63 38.15
CA LEU A 41 -25.59 8.74 38.19
C LEU A 41 -25.10 10.07 38.80
N GLY A 42 -26.01 10.90 39.33
CA GLY A 42 -25.68 12.20 39.91
C GLY A 42 -25.36 13.29 38.88
N LEU A 43 -25.76 13.10 37.62
CA LEU A 43 -25.54 14.05 36.52
C LEU A 43 -26.77 14.93 36.31
N ILE A 44 -26.56 16.24 36.19
CA ILE A 44 -27.63 17.20 35.92
C ILE A 44 -27.65 17.55 34.43
N THR A 45 -28.77 17.27 33.75
CA THR A 45 -29.00 17.71 32.37
C THR A 45 -29.38 19.19 32.34
N HIS A 46 -28.57 20.00 31.65
CA HIS A 46 -28.83 21.44 31.56
C HIS A 46 -30.05 21.75 30.67
N PRO A 47 -31.07 22.48 31.15
CA PRO A 47 -32.32 22.66 30.40
C PRO A 47 -32.11 23.42 29.08
N ASP A 48 -31.42 24.56 29.10
CA ASP A 48 -31.30 25.43 27.91
C ASP A 48 -30.31 24.94 26.85
N LYS A 49 -29.39 24.04 27.23
CA LYS A 49 -28.40 23.47 26.31
C LYS A 49 -28.85 22.13 25.74
N SER A 50 -30.01 21.64 26.18
CA SER A 50 -30.64 20.41 25.72
C SER A 50 -31.72 20.71 24.70
N ASN A 51 -31.90 19.78 23.77
CA ASN A 51 -33.13 19.67 23.02
C ASN A 51 -33.83 18.36 23.40
N PHE A 52 -34.82 18.46 24.28
CA PHE A 52 -35.62 17.34 24.78
C PHE A 52 -36.73 16.92 23.82
N ILE A 53 -37.09 17.78 22.87
CA ILE A 53 -38.19 17.55 21.93
C ILE A 53 -37.62 16.88 20.68
N PRO A 54 -38.06 15.66 20.33
CA PRO A 54 -37.60 15.03 19.10
C PRO A 54 -37.87 15.89 17.87
N SER A 55 -36.79 16.26 17.17
CA SER A 55 -36.86 17.03 15.94
C SER A 55 -36.15 16.33 14.78
N GLN A 56 -36.62 16.59 13.57
CA GLN A 56 -35.98 16.13 12.33
C GLN A 56 -34.78 17.01 11.92
N VAL A 57 -34.67 18.19 12.52
CA VAL A 57 -33.54 19.11 12.34
C VAL A 57 -33.09 19.61 13.69
N ILE A 58 -31.80 19.43 14.01
CA ILE A 58 -31.22 19.91 15.27
C ILE A 58 -29.94 20.71 15.00
N THR A 59 -29.71 21.72 15.82
CA THR A 59 -28.46 22.49 15.84
C THR A 59 -27.56 21.95 16.94
N VAL A 60 -26.35 21.52 16.60
CA VAL A 60 -25.36 21.02 17.57
C VAL A 60 -23.99 21.57 17.21
N LEU A 61 -23.35 22.29 18.14
CA LEU A 61 -21.97 22.82 17.99
C LEU A 61 -21.73 23.65 16.71
N GLY A 62 -22.76 24.41 16.29
CA GLY A 62 -22.71 25.22 15.07
C GLY A 62 -22.93 24.43 13.78
N PHE A 63 -23.51 23.24 13.86
CA PHE A 63 -23.93 22.43 12.72
C PHE A 63 -25.43 22.17 12.76
N LEU A 64 -26.05 22.19 11.59
CA LEU A 64 -27.43 21.74 11.36
C LEU A 64 -27.40 20.29 10.87
N LEU A 65 -27.99 19.39 11.63
CA LEU A 65 -28.17 17.99 11.28
C LEU A 65 -29.61 17.77 10.85
N ASN A 66 -29.82 17.16 9.67
CA ASN A 66 -31.14 16.84 9.13
C ASN A 66 -31.28 15.33 8.92
N SER A 67 -32.21 14.68 9.63
CA SER A 67 -32.47 13.23 9.49
C SER A 67 -33.19 12.85 8.21
N ARG A 68 -33.99 13.74 7.62
CA ARG A 68 -34.74 13.43 6.39
C ARG A 68 -33.81 13.36 5.19
N THR A 69 -32.93 14.34 5.07
CA THR A 69 -31.94 14.38 3.97
C THR A 69 -30.64 13.67 4.31
N MET A 70 -30.47 13.23 5.57
CA MET A 70 -29.22 12.65 6.07
C MET A 70 -28.02 13.54 5.80
N THR A 71 -28.16 14.85 6.03
CA THR A 71 -27.10 15.85 5.77
C THR A 71 -26.65 16.56 7.02
N VAL A 72 -25.36 16.93 7.06
CA VAL A 72 -24.79 17.90 8.00
C VAL A 72 -24.34 19.13 7.21
N ARG A 73 -24.63 20.32 7.74
CA ARG A 73 -24.16 21.61 7.21
C ARG A 73 -23.83 22.56 8.34
N LEU A 74 -23.05 23.61 8.07
CA LEU A 74 -22.85 24.70 9.03
C LEU A 74 -24.15 25.46 9.29
N THR A 75 -24.32 26.02 10.48
CA THR A 75 -25.32 27.07 10.74
C THR A 75 -25.01 28.31 9.89
N GLY A 76 -26.03 29.04 9.44
CA GLY A 76 -25.86 30.23 8.61
C GLY A 76 -24.86 31.24 9.18
N GLU A 77 -24.96 31.53 10.48
CA GLU A 77 -24.06 32.43 11.20
C GLU A 77 -22.58 31.97 11.11
N LYS A 78 -22.29 30.72 11.46
CA LYS A 78 -20.94 30.14 11.38
C LYS A 78 -20.39 30.14 9.94
N ALA A 79 -21.27 29.91 8.97
CA ALA A 79 -20.96 29.92 7.54
C ALA A 79 -20.56 31.33 7.06
N VAL A 80 -21.35 32.34 7.43
CA VAL A 80 -21.10 33.76 7.12
C VAL A 80 -19.83 34.26 7.83
N GLN A 81 -19.66 33.93 9.10
CA GLN A 81 -18.48 34.33 9.86
C GLN A 81 -17.19 33.74 9.29
N LEU A 82 -17.20 32.45 8.91
CA LEU A 82 -16.03 31.82 8.30
C LEU A 82 -15.67 32.47 6.95
N LYS A 83 -16.69 32.80 6.15
CA LYS A 83 -16.51 33.51 4.87
C LYS A 83 -15.93 34.91 5.09
N HIS A 84 -16.45 35.65 6.07
CA HIS A 84 -15.95 36.97 6.41
C HIS A 84 -14.48 36.91 6.86
N ASP A 85 -14.14 36.01 7.78
CA ASP A 85 -12.77 35.81 8.28
C ASP A 85 -11.78 35.48 7.15
N CYS A 86 -12.15 34.58 6.23
CA CYS A 86 -11.32 34.22 5.07
C CYS A 86 -11.13 35.40 4.09
N MET A 87 -12.15 36.24 3.90
CA MET A 87 -12.04 37.45 3.08
C MET A 87 -11.12 38.50 3.72
N GLN A 88 -11.29 38.75 5.01
CA GLN A 88 -10.47 39.70 5.76
C GLN A 88 -8.99 39.29 5.68
N LEU A 89 -8.67 38.03 6.00
CA LEU A 89 -7.28 37.55 5.95
C LEU A 89 -6.66 37.62 4.56
N LYS A 90 -7.46 37.40 3.51
CA LYS A 90 -6.98 37.51 2.13
C LYS A 90 -6.59 38.95 1.77
N GLN A 91 -7.30 39.94 2.32
CA GLN A 91 -7.04 41.37 2.11
C GLN A 91 -5.88 41.89 2.96
N THR A 92 -5.53 41.20 4.05
CA THR A 92 -4.39 41.57 4.88
C THR A 92 -3.07 41.26 4.16
N THR A 93 -2.25 42.28 3.92
CA THR A 93 -0.94 42.12 3.26
C THR A 93 0.07 41.38 4.15
N SER A 94 0.04 41.66 5.45
CA SER A 94 0.99 41.13 6.44
C SER A 94 0.27 40.78 7.76
N PRO A 95 -0.47 39.65 7.80
CA PRO A 95 -1.16 39.21 9.02
C PRO A 95 -0.19 38.68 10.08
N PRO A 96 -0.51 38.82 11.39
CA PRO A 96 0.14 38.04 12.44
C PRO A 96 -0.05 36.54 12.22
N ILE A 97 0.95 35.74 12.55
CA ILE A 97 0.87 34.28 12.50
C ILE A 97 -0.30 33.75 13.35
N ARG A 98 -0.58 34.37 14.51
CA ARG A 98 -1.74 34.06 15.37
C ARG A 98 -3.06 34.14 14.62
N GLU A 99 -3.23 35.13 13.75
CA GLU A 99 -4.46 35.34 13.01
C GLU A 99 -4.67 34.23 11.97
N VAL A 100 -3.61 33.87 11.24
CA VAL A 100 -3.61 32.76 10.27
C VAL A 100 -3.94 31.44 10.98
N ALA A 101 -3.29 31.16 12.11
CA ALA A 101 -3.53 29.96 12.91
C ALA A 101 -5.00 29.87 13.40
N ARG A 102 -5.57 30.99 13.87
CA ARG A 102 -6.96 31.09 14.30
C ARG A 102 -7.92 30.74 13.16
N ILE A 103 -7.67 31.27 11.97
CA ILE A 103 -8.54 31.06 10.81
C ILE A 103 -8.42 29.62 10.30
N ILE A 104 -7.23 29.03 10.28
CA ILE A 104 -7.05 27.60 9.99
C ILE A 104 -7.84 26.75 10.99
N GLY A 105 -7.79 27.08 12.28
CA GLY A 105 -8.60 26.42 13.30
C GLY A 105 -10.10 26.50 13.01
N LYS A 106 -10.61 27.67 12.59
CA LYS A 106 -12.01 27.84 12.17
C LYS A 106 -12.35 27.02 10.92
N ILE A 107 -11.49 27.00 9.90
CA ILE A 107 -11.64 26.18 8.68
C ILE A 107 -11.70 24.70 9.04
N VAL A 108 -10.73 24.18 9.81
CA VAL A 108 -10.67 22.77 10.22
C VAL A 108 -11.89 22.39 11.06
N SER A 109 -12.35 23.28 11.95
CA SER A 109 -13.56 23.06 12.74
C SER A 109 -14.85 22.99 11.91
N SER A 110 -14.80 23.38 10.63
CA SER A 110 -15.95 23.38 9.72
C SER A 110 -16.09 22.10 8.90
N PHE A 111 -15.05 21.27 8.83
CA PHE A 111 -14.98 20.06 7.99
C PHE A 111 -16.15 19.08 8.14
N PRO A 112 -16.75 18.88 9.33
CA PRO A 112 -17.93 18.00 9.45
C PRO A 112 -19.17 18.47 8.67
N GLY A 113 -19.19 19.72 8.20
CA GLY A 113 -20.29 20.31 7.44
C GLY A 113 -19.86 20.88 6.09
N THR A 114 -18.65 20.59 5.61
CA THR A 114 -18.12 21.08 4.33
C THR A 114 -17.51 19.94 3.52
N THR A 115 -18.15 19.58 2.41
CA THR A 115 -17.80 18.39 1.61
C THR A 115 -16.37 18.40 1.09
N HIS A 116 -15.83 19.58 0.77
CA HIS A 116 -14.50 19.75 0.19
C HIS A 116 -13.52 20.53 1.08
N GLY A 117 -13.94 20.97 2.28
CA GLY A 117 -13.10 21.76 3.19
C GLY A 117 -11.71 21.14 3.49
N PRO A 118 -11.61 19.81 3.71
CA PRO A 118 -10.32 19.15 3.95
C PRO A 118 -9.30 19.21 2.81
N LEU A 119 -9.67 19.70 1.62
CA LEU A 119 -8.77 19.82 0.46
C LEU A 119 -8.04 21.16 0.41
N TYR A 120 -8.53 22.21 1.09
CA TYR A 120 -8.08 23.60 0.90
C TYR A 120 -7.70 24.26 2.24
N HIS A 121 -6.60 23.84 2.84
CA HIS A 121 -6.04 24.48 4.05
C HIS A 121 -4.56 24.19 4.26
N ARG A 122 -3.95 23.42 3.35
CA ARG A 122 -2.61 22.84 3.56
C ARG A 122 -1.54 23.85 3.23
N ASP A 123 -1.75 24.67 2.21
CA ASP A 123 -0.82 25.73 1.85
C ASP A 123 -0.83 26.82 2.93
N LEU A 124 -2.01 27.14 3.48
CA LEU A 124 -2.13 28.01 4.66
C LEU A 124 -1.38 27.45 5.90
N GLU A 125 -1.52 26.15 6.17
CA GLU A 125 -0.86 25.49 7.30
C GLU A 125 0.67 25.40 7.10
N GLN A 126 1.11 25.21 5.86
CA GLN A 126 2.52 25.20 5.47
C GLN A 126 3.15 26.58 5.63
N ASP A 127 2.53 27.63 5.08
CA ASP A 127 3.00 29.02 5.21
C ASP A 127 3.12 29.42 6.69
N LYS A 128 2.10 29.09 7.50
CA LYS A 128 2.13 29.32 8.96
C LYS A 128 3.30 28.59 9.63
N SER A 129 3.50 27.32 9.28
CA SER A 129 4.56 26.49 9.89
C SER A 129 5.97 26.99 9.54
N LEU A 130 6.17 27.43 8.30
CA LEU A 130 7.43 28.05 7.86
C LEU A 130 7.68 29.38 8.56
N ALA A 131 6.65 30.23 8.65
CA ALA A 131 6.74 31.52 9.33
C ALA A 131 7.04 31.37 10.83
N LEU A 132 6.43 30.39 11.53
CA LEU A 132 6.75 30.09 12.92
C LEU A 132 8.19 29.61 13.10
N LYS A 133 8.68 28.77 12.18
CA LYS A 133 10.07 28.28 12.23
C LYS A 133 11.07 29.43 12.06
N HIS A 134 10.81 30.32 11.12
CA HIS A 134 11.66 31.50 10.88
C HIS A 134 11.66 32.46 12.08
N ASN A 135 10.49 32.71 12.67
CA ASN A 135 10.33 33.62 13.80
C ASN A 135 10.49 32.95 15.17
N LYS A 136 11.19 31.80 15.25
CA LYS A 136 11.51 31.08 16.49
C LYS A 136 10.31 30.82 17.40
N GLY A 137 9.14 30.59 16.81
CA GLY A 137 7.89 30.30 17.51
C GLY A 137 7.08 31.52 17.96
N ASP A 138 7.48 32.74 17.61
CA ASP A 138 6.69 33.94 17.89
C ASP A 138 5.42 34.00 17.04
N TYR A 139 4.26 33.95 17.69
CA TYR A 139 2.94 34.03 17.05
C TYR A 139 2.50 35.47 16.74
N GLU A 140 3.13 36.48 17.34
CA GLU A 140 2.86 37.90 17.05
C GLU A 140 3.62 38.40 15.83
N ALA A 141 4.68 37.68 15.43
CA ALA A 141 5.41 37.98 14.22
C ALA A 141 4.50 37.96 12.99
N LYS A 142 4.82 38.85 12.04
CA LYS A 142 4.08 39.01 10.80
C LYS A 142 4.55 38.01 9.73
N MET A 143 3.64 37.60 8.85
CA MET A 143 3.94 36.67 7.76
C MET A 143 3.30 37.10 6.44
N VAL A 144 3.79 36.54 5.33
CA VAL A 144 3.22 36.76 3.99
C VAL A 144 2.61 35.46 3.50
N LEU A 145 1.38 35.54 2.98
CA LEU A 145 0.70 34.40 2.39
C LEU A 145 1.14 34.20 0.93
N SER A 146 1.50 32.95 0.60
CA SER A 146 1.80 32.50 -0.75
C SER A 146 0.59 32.65 -1.68
N THR A 147 0.85 32.67 -3.00
CA THR A 147 -0.21 32.69 -4.01
C THR A 147 -1.15 31.49 -3.88
N ALA A 148 -0.61 30.32 -3.53
CA ALA A 148 -1.37 29.09 -3.29
C ALA A 148 -2.29 29.22 -2.05
N ALA A 149 -1.77 29.71 -0.92
CA ALA A 149 -2.58 29.96 0.28
C ALA A 149 -3.70 31.00 0.05
N ARG A 150 -3.44 32.05 -0.76
CA ARG A 150 -4.47 33.03 -1.15
C ARG A 150 -5.54 32.43 -2.06
N LEU A 151 -5.19 31.43 -2.88
CA LEU A 151 -6.13 30.66 -3.68
C LEU A 151 -7.00 29.75 -2.79
N GLU A 152 -6.42 29.07 -1.80
CA GLU A 152 -7.17 28.28 -0.81
C GLU A 152 -8.21 29.13 -0.06
N LEU A 153 -7.84 30.36 0.36
CA LEU A 153 -8.78 31.29 1.00
C LEU A 153 -9.94 31.68 0.07
N ARG A 154 -9.69 31.82 -1.24
CA ARG A 154 -10.73 32.10 -2.24
C ARG A 154 -11.68 30.93 -2.41
N LEU A 155 -11.17 29.69 -2.45
CA LEU A 155 -11.97 28.48 -2.57
C LEU A 155 -12.83 28.28 -1.32
N ASN A 156 -12.27 28.49 -0.12
CA ASN A 156 -13.00 28.46 1.14
C ASN A 156 -14.18 29.45 1.23
N ASN A 157 -14.17 30.54 0.47
CA ASN A 157 -15.29 31.50 0.42
C ASN A 157 -16.54 30.96 -0.30
N GLN A 158 -16.42 29.89 -1.09
CA GLN A 158 -17.51 29.34 -1.92
C GLN A 158 -18.23 28.14 -1.28
N PHE A 159 -17.63 27.48 -0.28
CA PHE A 159 -18.15 26.24 0.33
C PHE A 159 -19.18 26.32 1.47
N PRO A 160 -19.49 27.46 2.12
CA PRO A 160 -20.44 27.48 3.24
C PRO A 160 -21.88 27.06 2.86
N SER A 161 -22.17 26.88 1.56
CA SER A 161 -23.46 26.40 1.03
C SER A 161 -23.50 24.90 0.73
N SER A 162 -22.40 24.15 0.87
CA SER A 162 -22.32 22.72 0.54
C SER A 162 -22.91 21.82 1.65
N LYS A 163 -23.60 20.74 1.26
CA LYS A 163 -24.20 19.75 2.18
C LYS A 163 -23.36 18.47 2.17
N GLN A 164 -23.06 17.90 3.33
CA GLN A 164 -22.35 16.62 3.44
C GLN A 164 -23.30 15.50 3.88
N ASN A 165 -23.31 14.37 3.18
CA ASN A 165 -24.12 13.21 3.55
C ASN A 165 -23.52 12.46 4.77
N VAL A 166 -24.38 12.05 5.70
CA VAL A 166 -24.03 11.24 6.87
C VAL A 166 -23.82 9.79 6.41
N GLN A 167 -22.61 9.43 6.01
CA GLN A 167 -22.25 8.02 5.81
C GLN A 167 -21.93 7.33 7.14
N ARG A 168 -22.42 6.09 7.29
CA ARG A 168 -22.11 5.20 8.42
C ARG A 168 -20.61 4.88 8.42
N LYS A 169 -19.85 5.39 9.39
CA LYS A 169 -18.51 4.86 9.69
C LYS A 169 -18.67 3.55 10.47
N SER A 170 -18.34 2.42 9.85
CA SER A 170 -17.97 1.20 10.57
C SER A 170 -16.67 1.47 11.35
N GLY A 171 -16.66 1.11 12.63
CA GLY A 171 -15.59 1.45 13.57
C GLY A 171 -14.19 1.02 13.10
N GLY A 172 -13.26 1.96 13.14
CA GLY A 172 -11.83 1.74 12.95
C GLY A 172 -11.06 2.72 13.85
N ASN A 173 -10.36 2.17 14.84
CA ASN A 173 -9.62 2.88 15.87
C ASN A 173 -8.66 3.94 15.29
N SER A 174 -8.79 5.19 15.76
CA SER A 174 -7.81 6.24 15.53
C SER A 174 -6.66 6.09 16.53
N SER A 175 -5.58 5.43 16.12
CA SER A 175 -4.31 5.49 16.83
C SER A 175 -3.64 6.84 16.56
N HIS A 176 -3.43 7.61 17.64
CA HIS A 176 -2.62 8.82 17.68
C HIS A 176 -1.22 8.58 17.08
N SER A 177 -0.86 9.30 16.02
CA SER A 177 0.52 9.40 15.54
C SER A 177 1.29 10.39 16.42
N ARG A 178 2.16 9.88 17.30
CA ARG A 178 3.24 10.68 17.90
C ARG A 178 4.28 10.97 16.81
N LEU A 179 4.64 12.24 16.69
CA LEU A 179 5.76 12.73 15.90
C LEU A 179 7.05 12.16 16.51
N ALA A 180 7.83 11.43 15.71
CA ALA A 180 9.20 11.07 16.06
C ALA A 180 10.12 12.17 15.53
N HIS A 181 10.90 12.77 16.44
CA HIS A 181 12.03 13.62 16.14
C HIS A 181 13.08 12.82 15.36
N SER A 182 13.58 13.36 14.25
CA SER A 182 14.82 12.89 13.62
C SER A 182 15.96 13.81 14.04
N GLU A 183 16.94 13.21 14.72
CA GLU A 183 18.21 13.82 15.06
C GLU A 183 19.03 14.15 13.80
N LEU A 184 19.73 15.27 13.90
CA LEU A 184 20.73 15.78 12.97
C LEU A 184 21.98 14.90 13.06
N VAL A 185 22.55 14.53 11.92
CA VAL A 185 23.97 14.16 11.81
C VAL A 185 24.62 15.03 10.74
N SER A 186 25.78 15.51 11.12
CA SER A 186 26.62 16.58 10.61
C SER A 186 27.25 16.39 9.24
N GLU A 187 27.51 17.55 8.66
CA GLU A 187 28.47 17.99 7.64
C GLU A 187 29.70 17.12 7.34
N GLY A 188 30.09 17.15 6.06
CA GLY A 188 31.42 16.88 5.54
C GLY A 188 31.62 17.62 4.21
N ASN A 189 32.47 18.65 4.25
CA ASN A 189 32.93 19.54 3.17
C ASN A 189 33.37 18.85 1.87
N ALA A 190 33.22 19.55 0.73
CA ALA A 190 34.33 19.87 -0.18
C ALA A 190 33.89 20.82 -1.31
N ASP A 191 34.37 22.05 -1.18
CA ASP A 191 35.00 22.93 -2.18
C ASP A 191 34.28 23.49 -3.41
N ALA A 192 34.47 24.80 -3.50
CA ALA A 192 34.08 25.74 -4.51
C ALA A 192 34.98 25.68 -5.76
N ALA A 193 34.39 26.00 -6.91
CA ALA A 193 35.10 26.70 -7.98
C ALA A 193 34.09 27.60 -8.71
N GLU A 194 34.30 28.91 -8.59
CA GLU A 194 33.66 29.94 -9.39
C GLU A 194 34.13 29.86 -10.85
N THR A 195 33.24 30.19 -11.80
CA THR A 195 33.56 31.14 -12.90
C THR A 195 32.32 31.51 -13.74
N SER A 196 32.06 32.82 -13.75
CA SER A 196 31.62 33.70 -14.86
C SER A 196 30.33 33.47 -15.68
N SER A 197 29.47 34.50 -15.57
CA SER A 197 28.72 35.22 -16.63
C SER A 197 27.75 34.49 -17.57
N ALA A 198 26.50 34.99 -17.55
CA ALA A 198 25.34 34.59 -18.36
C ALA A 198 25.52 34.85 -19.89
N PRO A 199 24.64 34.30 -20.77
CA PRO A 199 23.31 34.91 -20.94
C PRO A 199 22.15 33.92 -21.11
N GLU A 200 20.98 34.43 -20.72
CA GLU A 200 19.65 33.97 -21.07
C GLU A 200 19.51 33.66 -22.57
N SER A 201 19.28 32.39 -22.88
CA SER A 201 18.61 31.98 -24.11
C SER A 201 17.88 30.67 -23.86
N THR A 202 16.62 30.63 -24.30
CA THR A 202 15.67 29.53 -24.27
C THR A 202 16.28 28.17 -24.66
N LYS A 203 16.75 27.38 -23.68
CA LYS A 203 17.12 25.99 -23.89
C LYS A 203 15.86 25.12 -23.96
N LYS A 204 15.36 24.90 -25.18
CA LYS A 204 14.69 23.62 -25.50
C LYS A 204 15.64 22.53 -25.01
N SER A 205 15.22 21.72 -24.03
CA SER A 205 16.07 20.67 -23.47
C SER A 205 16.61 19.80 -24.60
N ALA A 206 17.92 19.84 -24.84
CA ALA A 206 18.56 19.04 -25.88
C ALA A 206 18.25 17.55 -25.63
N SER A 207 17.77 16.85 -26.65
CA SER A 207 17.61 15.39 -26.57
C SER A 207 18.98 14.76 -26.30
N PRO A 208 19.09 13.79 -25.37
CA PRO A 208 20.34 13.08 -25.14
C PRO A 208 20.85 12.39 -26.42
N PRO A 209 22.17 12.16 -26.56
CA PRO A 209 22.74 11.34 -27.63
C PRO A 209 22.18 9.92 -27.62
N GLU A 210 22.15 9.24 -28.78
CA GLU A 210 21.49 7.93 -28.93
C GLU A 210 22.05 6.85 -27.97
N ASN A 211 23.36 6.81 -27.77
CA ASN A 211 23.99 5.92 -26.80
C ASN A 211 23.52 6.19 -25.37
N ALA A 212 23.36 7.46 -24.99
CA ALA A 212 22.84 7.84 -23.68
C ALA A 212 21.36 7.47 -23.54
N LYS A 213 20.54 7.61 -24.60
CA LYS A 213 19.14 7.17 -24.59
C LYS A 213 19.04 5.66 -24.32
N ASN A 214 19.86 4.85 -25.00
CA ASN A 214 19.87 3.39 -24.80
C ASN A 214 20.17 3.00 -23.35
N ILE A 215 21.13 3.68 -22.71
CA ILE A 215 21.47 3.46 -21.30
C ILE A 215 20.34 3.93 -20.38
N LEU A 216 19.77 5.11 -20.63
CA LEU A 216 18.64 5.64 -19.85
C LEU A 216 17.41 4.72 -19.92
N MET A 217 17.13 4.17 -21.10
CA MET A 217 16.03 3.22 -21.29
C MET A 217 16.28 1.87 -20.59
N ALA A 218 17.55 1.49 -20.38
CA ALA A 218 17.94 0.31 -19.62
C ALA A 218 17.76 0.46 -18.09
N SER A 219 17.44 1.66 -17.60
CA SER A 219 17.15 1.90 -16.17
C SER A 219 15.93 1.14 -15.67
N TRP A 220 14.97 0.84 -16.56
CA TRP A 220 13.82 0.00 -16.23
C TRP A 220 14.07 -1.45 -16.65
N ARG A 221 13.75 -2.37 -15.74
CA ARG A 221 13.70 -3.80 -16.07
C ARG A 221 12.59 -4.06 -17.08
N THR A 222 12.79 -5.02 -17.97
CA THR A 222 11.81 -5.45 -18.99
C THR A 222 10.40 -5.63 -18.46
N GLY A 223 10.25 -6.24 -17.27
CA GLY A 223 8.95 -6.40 -16.61
C GLY A 223 8.28 -5.08 -16.21
N THR A 224 9.05 -4.11 -15.70
CA THR A 224 8.56 -2.76 -15.39
C THR A 224 8.19 -2.02 -16.66
N THR A 225 9.04 -2.07 -17.70
CA THR A 225 8.79 -1.43 -19.00
C THR A 225 7.49 -1.93 -19.61
N LYS A 226 7.25 -3.25 -19.61
CA LYS A 226 6.01 -3.84 -20.13
C LYS A 226 4.76 -3.38 -19.34
N GLN A 227 4.87 -3.34 -18.01
CA GLN A 227 3.77 -2.87 -17.16
C GLN A 227 3.48 -1.38 -17.39
N TYR A 228 4.51 -0.54 -17.42
CA TYR A 228 4.36 0.91 -17.58
C TYR A 228 3.85 1.27 -18.96
N LYS A 229 4.38 0.64 -20.02
CA LYS A 229 3.93 0.87 -21.41
C LYS A 229 2.41 0.76 -21.55
N THR A 230 1.80 -0.23 -20.90
CA THR A 230 0.34 -0.42 -20.92
C THR A 230 -0.41 0.83 -20.44
N TYR A 231 0.04 1.44 -19.35
CA TYR A 231 -0.62 2.63 -18.78
C TYR A 231 -0.22 3.92 -19.47
N LEU A 232 1.03 4.03 -19.93
CA LEU A 232 1.50 5.19 -20.68
C LEU A 232 0.81 5.30 -22.05
N THR A 233 0.54 4.19 -22.72
CA THR A 233 -0.28 4.20 -23.96
C THR A 233 -1.72 4.63 -23.66
N LYS A 234 -2.34 4.14 -22.57
CA LYS A 234 -3.66 4.60 -22.14
C LYS A 234 -3.68 6.10 -21.82
N TRP A 235 -2.63 6.59 -21.17
CA TRP A 235 -2.45 8.02 -20.86
C TRP A 235 -2.36 8.85 -22.14
N GLN A 236 -1.52 8.45 -23.10
CA GLN A 236 -1.40 9.14 -24.39
C GLN A 236 -2.74 9.22 -25.13
N SER A 237 -3.50 8.13 -25.17
CA SER A 237 -4.85 8.13 -25.75
C SER A 237 -5.79 9.09 -25.01
N HIS A 238 -5.77 9.08 -23.68
CA HIS A 238 -6.58 9.96 -22.86
C HIS A 238 -6.21 11.44 -23.07
N CYS A 239 -4.91 11.79 -23.16
CA CYS A 239 -4.45 13.13 -23.50
C CYS A 239 -4.94 13.57 -24.87
N LYS A 240 -4.83 12.70 -25.88
CA LYS A 240 -5.27 13.00 -27.24
C LYS A 240 -6.76 13.31 -27.31
N VAL A 241 -7.59 12.52 -26.62
CA VAL A 241 -9.04 12.70 -26.59
C VAL A 241 -9.44 13.99 -25.86
N ASN A 242 -8.72 14.36 -24.80
CA ASN A 242 -9.05 15.51 -23.96
C ASN A 242 -8.25 16.79 -24.30
N GLY A 243 -7.43 16.77 -25.37
CA GLY A 243 -6.60 17.91 -25.77
C GLY A 243 -5.55 18.33 -24.72
N LEU A 244 -4.99 17.37 -23.98
CA LEU A 244 -4.04 17.62 -22.89
C LEU A 244 -2.58 17.50 -23.34
N ASP A 245 -1.70 18.30 -22.74
CA ASP A 245 -0.26 18.09 -22.86
C ASP A 245 0.15 16.78 -22.17
N ILE A 246 0.98 15.98 -22.82
CA ILE A 246 1.35 14.64 -22.35
C ILE A 246 2.29 14.69 -21.13
N PHE A 247 3.08 15.76 -20.99
CA PHE A 247 4.13 15.89 -19.98
C PHE A 247 3.78 16.89 -18.86
N LYS A 248 2.95 17.90 -19.18
CA LYS A 248 2.50 18.97 -18.28
C LYS A 248 0.98 19.18 -18.35
N PRO A 249 0.16 18.15 -18.08
CA PRO A 249 -1.31 18.25 -18.11
C PRO A 249 -1.89 19.05 -16.92
N GLY A 250 -1.08 19.35 -15.90
CA GLY A 250 -1.53 19.78 -14.58
C GLY A 250 -1.94 18.61 -13.67
N LEU A 251 -1.81 18.83 -12.36
CA LEU A 251 -2.08 17.81 -11.33
C LEU A 251 -3.50 17.24 -11.42
N GLU A 252 -4.50 18.12 -11.57
CA GLU A 252 -5.92 17.75 -11.56
C GLU A 252 -6.26 16.80 -12.70
N LYS A 253 -5.76 17.07 -13.91
CA LYS A 253 -6.01 16.25 -15.11
C LYS A 253 -5.34 14.89 -15.02
N ALA A 254 -4.15 14.82 -14.43
CA ALA A 254 -3.48 13.55 -14.19
C ALA A 254 -4.20 12.69 -13.12
N ILE A 255 -4.80 13.31 -12.09
CA ILE A 255 -5.66 12.62 -11.13
C ILE A 255 -6.98 12.18 -11.77
N ASP A 256 -7.55 12.98 -12.66
CA ASP A 256 -8.76 12.64 -13.39
C ASP A 256 -8.56 11.36 -14.23
N PHE A 257 -7.40 11.22 -14.89
CA PHE A 257 -7.06 9.96 -15.56
C PHE A 257 -6.93 8.76 -14.61
N LEU A 258 -6.36 8.92 -13.41
CA LEU A 258 -6.37 7.84 -12.41
C LEU A 258 -7.79 7.50 -11.96
N SER A 259 -8.68 8.49 -11.90
CA SER A 259 -10.10 8.32 -11.58
C SER A 259 -10.82 7.55 -12.68
N TYR A 260 -10.59 7.89 -13.95
CA TYR A 260 -11.06 7.15 -15.12
C TYR A 260 -10.63 5.68 -15.07
N LEU A 261 -9.34 5.41 -14.80
CA LEU A 261 -8.85 4.04 -14.68
C LEU A 261 -9.53 3.26 -13.54
N PHE A 262 -9.83 3.92 -12.43
CA PHE A 262 -10.56 3.29 -11.32
C PHE A 262 -12.02 3.00 -11.69
N GLN A 263 -12.69 3.91 -12.40
CA GLN A 263 -14.06 3.73 -12.90
C GLN A 263 -14.17 2.59 -13.92
N GLU A 264 -13.13 2.39 -14.73
CA GLU A 264 -12.96 1.23 -15.64
C GLU A 264 -12.73 -0.10 -14.88
N GLY A 265 -12.83 -0.10 -13.54
CA GLY A 265 -12.83 -1.30 -12.72
C GLY A 265 -11.44 -1.79 -12.32
N LEU A 266 -10.36 -1.05 -12.59
CA LEU A 266 -9.02 -1.46 -12.20
C LEU A 266 -8.91 -1.63 -10.67
N SER A 267 -8.07 -2.58 -10.26
CA SER A 267 -7.76 -2.77 -8.84
C SER A 267 -6.82 -1.66 -8.34
N TYR A 268 -6.75 -1.48 -7.02
CA TYR A 268 -5.77 -0.61 -6.38
C TYR A 268 -4.35 -0.81 -6.94
N SER A 269 -3.92 -2.07 -7.12
CA SER A 269 -2.59 -2.35 -7.67
C SER A 269 -2.44 -1.83 -9.10
N GLY A 270 -3.47 -1.94 -9.93
CA GLY A 270 -3.46 -1.42 -11.30
C GLY A 270 -3.37 0.10 -11.33
N VAL A 271 -4.22 0.78 -10.56
CA VAL A 271 -4.19 2.24 -10.42
C VAL A 271 -2.84 2.72 -9.86
N ASN A 272 -2.28 2.02 -8.87
CA ASN A 272 -0.98 2.35 -8.30
C ASN A 272 0.18 2.16 -9.30
N THR A 273 0.09 1.16 -10.19
CA THR A 273 1.04 1.00 -11.30
C THR A 273 0.92 2.16 -12.29
N ALA A 274 -0.30 2.59 -12.63
CA ALA A 274 -0.53 3.76 -13.47
C ALA A 274 0.05 5.03 -12.86
N ARG A 275 -0.24 5.30 -11.57
CA ARG A 275 0.36 6.39 -10.78
C ARG A 275 1.89 6.38 -10.88
N SER A 276 2.50 5.22 -10.69
CA SER A 276 3.95 5.08 -10.70
C SER A 276 4.55 5.29 -12.09
N ALA A 277 3.85 4.87 -13.15
CA ALA A 277 4.25 5.12 -14.54
C ALA A 277 4.16 6.60 -14.91
N LEU A 278 3.06 7.27 -14.55
CA LEU A 278 2.90 8.71 -14.79
C LEU A 278 3.96 9.53 -14.05
N SER A 279 4.32 9.13 -12.83
CA SER A 279 5.36 9.79 -12.05
C SER A 279 6.74 9.79 -12.70
N THR A 280 6.98 9.01 -13.77
CA THR A 280 8.24 9.05 -14.52
C THR A 280 8.25 10.04 -15.67
N ILE A 281 7.08 10.52 -16.12
CA ILE A 281 6.97 11.39 -17.30
C ILE A 281 6.32 12.73 -17.01
N LEU A 282 5.52 12.85 -15.94
CA LEU A 282 4.83 14.07 -15.60
C LEU A 282 5.74 15.01 -14.83
N GLY A 283 5.88 16.23 -15.33
CA GLY A 283 6.46 17.36 -14.60
C GLY A 283 5.35 18.15 -13.91
N LEU A 284 5.52 18.41 -12.61
CA LEU A 284 4.67 19.34 -11.86
C LEU A 284 5.43 20.64 -11.61
N GLU A 285 4.70 21.76 -11.58
CA GLU A 285 5.27 23.10 -11.38
C GLU A 285 5.71 23.36 -9.94
N ASP A 286 5.16 22.60 -8.99
CA ASP A 286 5.40 22.69 -7.55
C ASP A 286 6.65 21.92 -7.08
N GLY A 287 7.40 21.31 -8.00
CA GLY A 287 8.61 20.54 -7.70
C GLY A 287 8.36 19.13 -7.16
N PHE A 288 7.10 18.71 -6.92
CA PHE A 288 6.80 17.35 -6.52
C PHE A 288 6.80 16.40 -7.72
N LYS A 289 7.21 15.15 -7.49
CA LYS A 289 6.89 14.06 -8.42
C LYS A 289 5.40 13.75 -8.31
N PHE A 290 4.74 13.52 -9.44
CA PHE A 290 3.31 13.22 -9.45
C PHE A 290 2.91 12.11 -8.47
N GLY A 291 3.66 11.01 -8.40
CA GLY A 291 3.35 9.92 -7.49
C GLY A 291 3.49 10.27 -6.00
N GLU A 292 4.32 11.25 -5.67
CA GLU A 292 4.64 11.67 -4.30
C GLU A 292 3.77 12.86 -3.86
N HIS A 293 3.09 13.51 -4.79
CA HIS A 293 2.24 14.67 -4.52
C HIS A 293 1.15 14.34 -3.46
N PRO A 294 0.94 15.17 -2.42
CA PRO A 294 0.05 14.86 -1.30
C PRO A 294 -1.40 14.54 -1.71
N LEU A 295 -1.91 15.18 -2.76
CA LEU A 295 -3.25 14.92 -3.29
C LEU A 295 -3.35 13.54 -3.97
N VAL A 296 -2.29 13.12 -4.66
CA VAL A 296 -2.22 11.80 -5.33
C VAL A 296 -2.11 10.68 -4.30
N CYS A 297 -1.30 10.88 -3.25
CA CYS A 297 -1.24 9.96 -2.11
C CYS A 297 -2.60 9.81 -1.43
N ARG A 298 -3.33 10.91 -1.23
CA ARG A 298 -4.69 10.90 -0.68
C ARG A 298 -5.69 10.24 -1.63
N PHE A 299 -5.57 10.45 -2.93
CA PHE A 299 -6.39 9.77 -3.94
C PHE A 299 -6.21 8.26 -3.85
N MET A 300 -4.97 7.76 -3.80
CA MET A 300 -4.72 6.32 -3.64
C MET A 300 -5.31 5.76 -2.36
N LYS A 301 -5.27 6.52 -1.25
CA LYS A 301 -5.98 6.15 -0.03
C LYS A 301 -7.49 6.02 -0.27
N GLY A 302 -8.10 6.96 -0.99
CA GLY A 302 -9.50 6.86 -1.40
C GLY A 302 -9.80 5.62 -2.24
N VAL A 303 -8.94 5.29 -3.21
CA VAL A 303 -9.05 4.05 -4.01
C VAL A 303 -9.04 2.81 -3.11
N PHE A 304 -8.18 2.78 -2.09
CA PHE A 304 -8.16 1.68 -1.13
C PHE A 304 -9.43 1.60 -0.29
N GLU A 305 -9.93 2.72 0.25
CA GLU A 305 -11.16 2.71 1.05
C GLU A 305 -12.38 2.27 0.23
N LEU A 306 -12.46 2.67 -1.04
CA LEU A 306 -13.55 2.30 -1.94
C LEU A 306 -13.43 0.85 -2.44
N LYS A 307 -12.20 0.38 -2.69
CA LYS A 307 -11.91 -0.99 -3.16
C LYS A 307 -10.66 -1.54 -2.46
N PRO A 308 -10.83 -2.11 -1.25
CA PRO A 308 -9.70 -2.56 -0.45
C PRO A 308 -8.83 -3.60 -1.15
N ALA A 309 -7.53 -3.35 -1.17
CA ALA A 309 -6.53 -4.33 -1.61
C ALA A 309 -6.10 -5.20 -0.43
N LEU A 310 -6.83 -6.29 -0.20
CA LEU A 310 -6.52 -7.21 0.88
C LEU A 310 -5.48 -8.25 0.46
N PRO A 311 -4.64 -8.75 1.39
CA PRO A 311 -3.72 -9.84 1.10
C PRO A 311 -4.44 -11.08 0.57
N LYS A 312 -3.89 -11.69 -0.49
CA LYS A 312 -4.48 -12.90 -1.10
C LYS A 312 -4.51 -14.09 -0.13
N TYR A 313 -3.48 -14.24 0.71
CA TYR A 313 -3.33 -15.38 1.62
C TYR A 313 -3.34 -14.90 3.07
N LYS A 314 -4.32 -15.38 3.85
CA LYS A 314 -4.33 -15.26 5.32
C LYS A 314 -3.63 -16.46 5.98
N GLU A 315 -3.71 -17.61 5.35
CA GLU A 315 -3.10 -18.87 5.78
C GLU A 315 -2.40 -19.57 4.60
N VAL A 316 -1.66 -20.63 4.89
CA VAL A 316 -0.95 -21.46 3.90
C VAL A 316 -1.35 -22.91 4.03
N TRP A 317 -1.25 -23.68 2.95
CA TRP A 317 -1.47 -25.13 2.98
C TRP A 317 -0.39 -25.85 3.82
N GLN A 318 -0.71 -27.07 4.27
CA GLN A 318 0.16 -27.87 5.11
C GLN A 318 1.29 -28.54 4.30
N VAL A 319 2.54 -28.24 4.66
CA VAL A 319 3.71 -28.78 3.93
C VAL A 319 3.77 -30.30 3.97
N SER A 320 3.31 -30.92 5.08
CA SER A 320 3.22 -32.38 5.23
C SER A 320 2.38 -33.02 4.13
N THR A 321 1.21 -32.44 3.78
CA THR A 321 0.32 -32.97 2.72
C THR A 321 1.07 -33.17 1.40
N VAL A 322 1.88 -32.19 1.00
CA VAL A 322 2.68 -32.31 -0.24
C VAL A 322 3.83 -33.28 -0.05
N LEU A 323 4.53 -33.27 1.09
CA LEU A 323 5.61 -34.22 1.34
C LEU A 323 5.11 -35.67 1.33
N ASP A 324 3.97 -35.95 1.95
CA ASP A 324 3.38 -37.27 2.02
C ASP A 324 2.94 -37.76 0.63
N TYR A 325 2.33 -36.89 -0.18
CA TYR A 325 2.10 -37.17 -1.60
C TYR A 325 3.42 -37.50 -2.35
N LEU A 326 4.48 -36.71 -2.14
CA LEU A 326 5.75 -36.97 -2.83
C LEU A 326 6.39 -38.32 -2.44
N LYS A 327 6.14 -38.83 -1.23
CA LYS A 327 6.58 -40.16 -0.78
C LYS A 327 5.81 -41.32 -1.43
N THR A 328 4.58 -41.10 -1.88
CA THR A 328 3.82 -42.15 -2.60
C THR A 328 4.28 -42.32 -4.04
N THR A 329 4.93 -41.29 -4.61
CA THR A 329 5.49 -41.37 -5.97
C THR A 329 6.70 -42.30 -6.06
N LYS A 330 6.96 -42.85 -7.25
CA LYS A 330 8.10 -43.74 -7.51
C LYS A 330 9.45 -43.04 -7.25
N PRO A 331 10.54 -43.78 -6.98
CA PRO A 331 11.90 -43.26 -6.92
C PRO A 331 12.31 -42.55 -8.22
N ALA A 332 13.31 -41.67 -8.15
CA ALA A 332 13.71 -40.81 -9.26
C ALA A 332 14.01 -41.60 -10.55
N SER A 333 14.70 -42.74 -10.43
CA SER A 333 15.08 -43.63 -11.54
C SER A 333 13.89 -44.28 -12.26
N GLN A 334 12.70 -44.31 -11.66
CA GLN A 334 11.52 -44.97 -12.22
C GLN A 334 10.44 -43.98 -12.70
N LEU A 335 10.63 -42.68 -12.48
CA LEU A 335 9.69 -41.66 -12.95
C LEU A 335 9.88 -41.43 -14.46
N ASN A 336 8.82 -41.10 -15.19
CA ASN A 336 8.97 -40.55 -16.54
C ASN A 336 9.51 -39.10 -16.49
N LEU A 337 10.01 -38.57 -17.61
CA LEU A 337 10.62 -37.23 -17.65
C LEU A 337 9.68 -36.13 -17.15
N LYS A 338 8.38 -36.19 -17.50
CA LYS A 338 7.37 -35.24 -17.02
C LYS A 338 7.28 -35.23 -15.49
N ASN A 339 7.05 -36.39 -14.88
CA ASN A 339 6.87 -36.51 -13.43
C ASN A 339 8.16 -36.19 -12.67
N LEU A 340 9.32 -36.61 -13.21
CA LEU A 340 10.63 -36.24 -12.66
C LEU A 340 10.83 -34.73 -12.68
N SER A 341 10.49 -34.05 -13.79
CA SER A 341 10.63 -32.59 -13.92
C SER A 341 9.74 -31.84 -12.93
N GLN A 342 8.47 -32.25 -12.85
CA GLN A 342 7.48 -31.64 -11.95
C GLN A 342 7.87 -31.84 -10.48
N LYS A 343 8.28 -33.06 -10.12
CA LYS A 343 8.71 -33.40 -8.76
C LYS A 343 9.98 -32.65 -8.37
N LEU A 344 10.99 -32.59 -9.23
CA LEU A 344 12.20 -31.82 -8.99
C LEU A 344 11.88 -30.32 -8.82
N ALA A 345 11.02 -29.75 -9.67
CA ALA A 345 10.60 -28.35 -9.54
C ALA A 345 9.90 -28.08 -8.20
N MET A 346 9.05 -29.00 -7.72
CA MET A 346 8.45 -28.89 -6.39
C MET A 346 9.49 -29.01 -5.28
N LEU A 347 10.38 -30.01 -5.33
CA LEU A 347 11.43 -30.19 -4.32
C LEU A 347 12.33 -28.94 -4.23
N LEU A 348 12.71 -28.34 -5.35
CA LEU A 348 13.46 -27.08 -5.36
C LEU A 348 12.68 -25.93 -4.70
N CYS A 349 11.37 -25.80 -4.96
CA CYS A 349 10.53 -24.82 -4.25
C CYS A 349 10.52 -25.06 -2.73
N LEU A 350 10.44 -26.33 -2.31
CA LEU A 350 10.32 -26.70 -0.90
C LEU A 350 11.63 -26.50 -0.14
N THR A 351 12.76 -26.91 -0.70
CA THR A 351 14.06 -26.93 -0.02
C THR A 351 14.79 -25.59 -0.05
N THR A 352 14.54 -24.76 -1.08
CA THR A 352 15.26 -23.49 -1.25
C THR A 352 14.42 -22.27 -0.88
N ALA A 353 13.11 -22.44 -0.72
CA ALA A 353 12.13 -21.36 -0.59
C ALA A 353 12.23 -20.27 -1.68
N GLN A 354 12.89 -20.53 -2.81
CA GLN A 354 13.11 -19.54 -3.87
C GLN A 354 11.84 -19.25 -4.70
N ARG A 355 11.85 -18.12 -5.43
CA ARG A 355 10.76 -17.81 -6.37
C ARG A 355 10.88 -18.70 -7.61
N CYS A 356 9.77 -18.99 -8.29
CA CYS A 356 9.80 -19.71 -9.57
C CYS A 356 10.69 -19.01 -10.62
N GLN A 357 10.86 -17.68 -10.54
CA GLN A 357 11.82 -16.96 -11.37
C GLN A 357 13.26 -17.42 -11.11
N THR A 358 13.66 -17.59 -9.86
CA THR A 358 15.01 -18.05 -9.51
C THR A 358 15.21 -19.48 -10.01
N ILE A 359 14.23 -20.36 -9.79
CA ILE A 359 14.28 -21.76 -10.24
C ILE A 359 14.37 -21.87 -11.77
N HIS A 360 13.66 -21.01 -12.49
CA HIS A 360 13.75 -20.89 -13.94
C HIS A 360 15.12 -20.45 -14.44
N LEU A 361 15.81 -19.60 -13.68
CA LEU A 361 17.12 -19.06 -14.05
C LEU A 361 18.29 -19.92 -13.55
N ILE A 362 18.02 -21.14 -13.05
CA ILE A 362 19.09 -22.08 -12.74
C ILE A 362 19.70 -22.55 -14.06
N ASP A 363 21.02 -22.43 -14.16
CA ASP A 363 21.82 -22.83 -15.30
C ASP A 363 22.78 -23.95 -14.88
N ILE A 364 22.97 -24.94 -15.74
CA ILE A 364 23.85 -26.08 -15.45
C ILE A 364 25.32 -25.66 -15.35
N ASN A 365 25.73 -24.58 -16.00
CA ASN A 365 27.09 -24.04 -15.90
C ASN A 365 27.36 -23.42 -14.53
N GLY A 366 26.31 -22.98 -13.83
CA GLY A 366 26.38 -22.51 -12.45
C GLY A 366 26.27 -23.64 -11.41
N LEU A 367 26.22 -24.90 -11.86
CA LEU A 367 26.05 -26.06 -11.00
C LEU A 367 27.40 -26.65 -10.59
N GLN A 368 27.64 -26.74 -9.28
CA GLN A 368 28.81 -27.43 -8.74
C GLN A 368 28.37 -28.67 -7.96
N ALA A 369 28.71 -29.85 -8.47
CA ALA A 369 28.53 -31.12 -7.77
C ALA A 369 29.60 -31.28 -6.68
N LEU A 370 29.17 -31.57 -5.46
CA LEU A 370 30.02 -31.93 -4.33
C LEU A 370 29.56 -33.29 -3.79
N GLN A 371 30.37 -33.96 -2.95
CA GLN A 371 30.10 -35.35 -2.54
C GLN A 371 28.65 -35.60 -2.08
N ARG A 372 28.07 -34.68 -1.30
CA ARG A 372 26.73 -34.85 -0.68
C ARG A 372 25.82 -33.65 -0.84
N LYS A 373 26.15 -32.75 -1.77
CA LYS A 373 25.37 -31.54 -2.04
C LYS A 373 25.60 -31.01 -3.44
N PHE A 374 24.67 -30.20 -3.93
CA PHE A 374 24.91 -29.31 -5.05
C PHE A 374 24.97 -27.87 -4.58
N ARG A 375 25.91 -27.10 -5.14
CA ARG A 375 25.92 -25.65 -5.00
C ARG A 375 25.49 -25.03 -6.32
N LEU A 376 24.47 -24.17 -6.27
CA LEU A 376 23.89 -23.50 -7.43
C LEU A 376 24.24 -22.01 -7.38
N THR A 377 25.01 -21.54 -8.36
CA THR A 377 25.31 -20.11 -8.52
C THR A 377 24.39 -19.52 -9.56
N ILE A 378 23.56 -18.55 -9.17
CA ILE A 378 22.70 -17.81 -10.11
C ILE A 378 23.53 -16.69 -10.72
N THR A 379 23.67 -16.69 -12.05
CA THR A 379 24.42 -15.67 -12.79
C THR A 379 23.51 -14.55 -13.32
N HIS A 380 22.22 -14.84 -13.52
CA HIS A 380 21.25 -13.89 -14.06
C HIS A 380 20.75 -12.88 -13.03
N LYS A 381 20.47 -11.64 -13.46
CA LYS A 381 19.87 -10.60 -12.62
C LYS A 381 18.49 -11.01 -12.11
N LEU A 382 18.30 -11.01 -10.79
CA LEU A 382 17.03 -11.26 -10.12
C LEU A 382 16.36 -9.95 -9.70
N LYS A 383 15.08 -10.03 -9.28
CA LYS A 383 14.34 -8.86 -8.76
C LYS A 383 15.08 -8.18 -7.60
N GLN A 384 15.82 -8.95 -6.80
CA GLN A 384 16.54 -8.47 -5.62
C GLN A 384 17.99 -8.06 -5.90
N THR A 385 18.50 -8.30 -7.12
CA THR A 385 19.86 -7.90 -7.52
C THR A 385 19.97 -6.38 -7.58
N LYS A 386 21.06 -5.84 -7.04
CA LYS A 386 21.42 -4.42 -7.03
C LYS A 386 22.94 -4.30 -7.31
N PRO A 387 23.45 -3.10 -7.68
CA PRO A 387 24.90 -2.87 -7.71
C PRO A 387 25.56 -3.34 -6.39
N GLY A 388 26.62 -4.13 -6.48
CA GLY A 388 27.32 -4.70 -5.32
C GLY A 388 26.57 -5.78 -4.54
N ARG A 389 25.38 -6.22 -4.98
CA ARG A 389 24.57 -7.20 -4.23
C ARG A 389 23.85 -8.21 -5.12
N HIS A 390 24.18 -9.48 -4.92
CA HIS A 390 23.51 -10.62 -5.53
C HIS A 390 22.99 -11.60 -4.46
N ILE A 391 22.25 -12.63 -4.87
CA ILE A 391 21.90 -13.73 -3.98
C ILE A 391 23.13 -14.62 -3.75
N ASP A 392 23.28 -15.15 -2.55
CA ASP A 392 24.30 -16.16 -2.26
C ASP A 392 24.02 -17.46 -3.03
N PRO A 393 25.06 -18.28 -3.31
CA PRO A 393 24.86 -19.59 -3.89
C PRO A 393 23.88 -20.44 -3.07
N ILE A 394 22.95 -21.10 -3.76
CA ILE A 394 21.95 -21.95 -3.14
C ILE A 394 22.58 -23.32 -2.91
N GLU A 395 22.53 -23.82 -1.68
CA GLU A 395 23.01 -25.16 -1.36
C GLU A 395 21.86 -26.15 -1.27
N LEU A 396 21.94 -27.23 -2.04
CA LEU A 396 21.03 -28.36 -2.02
C LEU A 396 21.70 -29.53 -1.32
N MET A 397 21.25 -29.85 -0.10
CA MET A 397 21.80 -30.95 0.68
C MET A 397 21.09 -32.27 0.36
N GLU A 398 21.86 -33.34 0.31
CA GLU A 398 21.31 -34.71 0.21
C GLU A 398 20.48 -35.03 1.46
N PHE A 399 19.29 -35.60 1.24
CA PHE A 399 18.40 -36.05 2.32
C PHE A 399 18.45 -37.57 2.41
N LYS A 400 19.03 -38.08 3.51
CA LYS A 400 19.20 -39.53 3.76
C LYS A 400 17.96 -40.24 4.29
N GLY A 401 16.95 -39.51 4.79
CA GLY A 401 15.79 -40.12 5.43
C GLY A 401 14.84 -40.83 4.46
N ASP A 402 14.76 -40.35 3.22
CA ASP A 402 13.91 -40.94 2.17
C ASP A 402 14.42 -40.51 0.79
N GLU A 403 14.86 -41.47 -0.03
CA GLU A 403 15.33 -41.23 -1.39
C GLU A 403 14.28 -40.54 -2.27
N LYS A 404 12.99 -40.79 -2.01
CA LYS A 404 11.88 -40.20 -2.77
C LYS A 404 11.71 -38.72 -2.49
N LEU A 405 12.30 -38.19 -1.42
CA LEU A 405 12.31 -36.77 -1.08
C LEU A 405 13.67 -36.10 -1.32
N CYS A 406 14.69 -36.87 -1.71
CA CYS A 406 16.04 -36.32 -1.88
C CYS A 406 16.16 -35.47 -3.16
N VAL A 407 16.24 -34.15 -3.00
CA VAL A 407 16.39 -33.20 -4.11
C VAL A 407 17.67 -33.45 -4.92
N VAL A 408 18.75 -33.89 -4.27
CA VAL A 408 20.04 -34.19 -4.90
C VAL A 408 19.91 -35.37 -5.84
N GLU A 409 19.26 -36.47 -5.42
CA GLU A 409 19.06 -37.65 -6.27
C GLU A 409 18.14 -37.35 -7.46
N HIS A 410 17.06 -36.59 -7.24
CA HIS A 410 16.18 -36.16 -8.34
C HIS A 410 16.92 -35.25 -9.34
N LEU A 411 17.81 -34.39 -8.86
CA LEU A 411 18.61 -33.52 -9.72
C LEU A 411 19.65 -34.31 -10.52
N LYS A 412 20.38 -35.24 -9.89
CA LYS A 412 21.33 -36.14 -10.58
C LYS A 412 20.64 -36.91 -11.71
N GLU A 413 19.52 -37.55 -11.40
CA GLU A 413 18.78 -38.35 -12.37
C GLU A 413 18.21 -37.49 -13.50
N TYR A 414 17.73 -36.28 -13.19
CA TYR A 414 17.23 -35.35 -14.19
C TYR A 414 18.35 -34.89 -15.15
N LEU A 415 19.52 -34.52 -14.61
CA LEU A 415 20.68 -34.12 -15.42
C LEU A 415 21.13 -35.26 -16.34
N LYS A 416 21.22 -36.49 -15.81
CA LYS A 416 21.56 -37.70 -16.58
C LYS A 416 20.63 -37.89 -17.78
N ARG A 417 19.30 -37.83 -17.56
CA ARG A 417 18.31 -38.04 -18.63
C ARG A 417 18.23 -36.92 -19.66
N THR A 418 18.53 -35.70 -19.23
CA THR A 418 18.41 -34.53 -20.11
C THR A 418 19.70 -34.23 -20.85
N GLN A 419 20.83 -34.87 -20.52
CA GLN A 419 22.13 -34.63 -21.13
C GLN A 419 22.09 -34.66 -22.67
N GLN A 420 21.50 -35.70 -23.26
CA GLN A 420 21.38 -35.85 -24.72
C GLN A 420 20.26 -35.00 -25.34
N LEU A 421 19.31 -34.52 -24.53
CA LEU A 421 18.16 -33.74 -25.00
C LEU A 421 18.43 -32.23 -25.07
N ARG A 422 19.54 -31.77 -24.46
CA ARG A 422 19.85 -30.35 -24.27
C ARG A 422 20.31 -29.64 -25.53
N GLY A 423 21.01 -30.33 -26.43
CA GLY A 423 21.73 -29.65 -27.51
C GLY A 423 22.65 -28.57 -26.93
N GLU A 424 22.46 -27.32 -27.36
CA GLU A 424 23.22 -26.15 -26.92
C GLU A 424 22.64 -25.47 -25.65
N HIS A 425 21.52 -25.96 -25.13
CA HIS A 425 20.81 -25.28 -24.05
C HIS A 425 21.37 -25.61 -22.66
N THR A 426 21.64 -24.55 -21.88
CA THR A 426 22.24 -24.64 -20.55
C THR A 426 21.25 -24.44 -19.39
N GLN A 427 20.03 -23.95 -19.67
CA GLN A 427 18.99 -23.81 -18.64
C GLN A 427 18.67 -25.18 -18.02
N LEU A 428 18.55 -25.25 -16.70
CA LEU A 428 18.30 -26.52 -16.00
C LEU A 428 17.07 -27.23 -16.57
N PHE A 429 15.91 -26.59 -16.55
CA PHE A 429 14.66 -27.22 -16.97
C PHE A 429 14.39 -27.09 -18.48
N LEU A 430 14.18 -28.24 -19.11
CA LEU A 430 13.72 -28.38 -20.48
C LEU A 430 12.26 -28.82 -20.55
N SER A 431 11.58 -28.49 -21.63
CA SER A 431 10.30 -29.09 -21.97
C SER A 431 10.46 -30.60 -21.99
N PHE A 432 9.49 -31.34 -21.47
CA PHE A 432 9.44 -32.80 -21.59
C PHE A 432 8.77 -33.26 -22.89
N ILE A 433 8.41 -32.30 -23.78
CA ILE A 433 7.84 -32.53 -25.11
C ILE A 433 8.85 -32.04 -26.15
N LYS A 434 9.08 -32.82 -27.21
CA LYS A 434 9.89 -32.42 -28.38
C LYS A 434 9.40 -31.06 -28.91
N PRO A 435 10.30 -30.14 -29.30
CA PRO A 435 11.76 -30.30 -29.46
C PRO A 435 12.60 -30.04 -28.19
N TYR A 436 12.05 -30.22 -26.97
CA TYR A 436 12.77 -30.13 -25.68
C TYR A 436 13.44 -28.78 -25.38
N HIS A 437 12.92 -27.68 -25.92
CA HIS A 437 13.43 -26.34 -25.63
C HIS A 437 13.37 -25.96 -24.14
N PRO A 438 14.18 -24.98 -23.70
CA PRO A 438 14.14 -24.47 -22.33
C PRO A 438 12.75 -23.98 -21.95
N VAL A 439 12.31 -24.31 -20.73
CA VAL A 439 10.96 -23.92 -20.30
C VAL A 439 10.91 -22.45 -19.90
N THR A 440 9.69 -21.88 -19.94
CA THR A 440 9.45 -20.55 -19.39
C THR A 440 9.22 -20.62 -17.87
N LYS A 441 9.41 -19.50 -17.18
CA LYS A 441 8.97 -19.31 -15.78
C LYS A 441 7.53 -19.79 -15.54
N ASP A 442 6.62 -19.54 -16.48
CA ASP A 442 5.21 -19.90 -16.32
C ASP A 442 4.98 -21.40 -16.44
N SER A 443 5.80 -22.12 -17.21
CA SER A 443 5.80 -23.58 -17.21
C SER A 443 6.19 -24.15 -15.85
N ILE A 444 7.22 -23.61 -15.20
CA ILE A 444 7.60 -24.02 -13.83
C ILE A 444 6.47 -23.73 -12.84
N SER A 445 5.85 -22.55 -12.93
CA SER A 445 4.69 -22.21 -12.11
C SER A 445 3.53 -23.20 -12.30
N ARG A 446 3.23 -23.58 -13.55
CA ARG A 446 2.21 -24.58 -13.88
C ARG A 446 2.55 -25.97 -13.34
N TRP A 447 3.81 -26.39 -13.42
CA TRP A 447 4.27 -27.68 -12.89
C TRP A 447 4.14 -27.76 -11.37
N VAL A 448 4.60 -26.72 -10.66
CA VAL A 448 4.46 -26.63 -9.20
C VAL A 448 2.98 -26.64 -8.82
N LYS A 449 2.13 -25.88 -9.51
CA LYS A 449 0.68 -25.88 -9.28
C LYS A 449 0.05 -27.27 -9.55
N SER A 450 0.50 -27.98 -10.56
CA SER A 450 0.03 -29.34 -10.87
C SER A 450 0.39 -30.33 -9.75
N VAL A 451 1.58 -30.25 -9.17
CA VAL A 451 1.97 -31.08 -8.02
C VAL A 451 1.16 -30.73 -6.78
N LEU A 452 0.89 -29.44 -6.51
CA LEU A 452 -0.01 -29.03 -5.42
C LEU A 452 -1.40 -29.65 -5.59
N GLN A 453 -1.96 -29.60 -6.80
CA GLN A 453 -3.27 -30.17 -7.10
C GLN A 453 -3.30 -31.68 -6.89
N GLN A 454 -2.28 -32.39 -7.37
CA GLN A 454 -2.17 -33.85 -7.20
C GLN A 454 -2.01 -34.25 -5.74
N ALA A 455 -1.38 -33.41 -4.91
CA ALA A 455 -1.28 -33.60 -3.48
C ALA A 455 -2.57 -33.28 -2.71
N GLY A 456 -3.63 -32.83 -3.39
CA GLY A 456 -4.90 -32.47 -2.75
C GLY A 456 -4.96 -31.04 -2.18
N VAL A 457 -4.00 -30.18 -2.52
CA VAL A 457 -4.06 -28.75 -2.15
C VAL A 457 -5.04 -28.02 -3.06
N ASP A 458 -5.92 -27.19 -2.49
CA ASP A 458 -6.84 -26.37 -3.27
C ASP A 458 -6.09 -25.30 -4.10
N VAL A 459 -5.97 -25.56 -5.39
CA VAL A 459 -5.28 -24.70 -6.36
C VAL A 459 -6.17 -23.59 -6.95
N THR A 460 -7.44 -23.50 -6.54
CA THR A 460 -8.29 -22.33 -6.78
C THR A 460 -7.93 -21.20 -5.80
N LYS A 461 -7.64 -21.57 -4.54
CA LYS A 461 -7.12 -20.69 -3.50
C LYS A 461 -5.62 -20.43 -3.67
N TYR A 462 -4.80 -21.47 -3.73
CA TYR A 462 -3.34 -21.38 -3.68
C TYR A 462 -2.67 -21.41 -5.06
N THR A 463 -1.59 -20.63 -5.22
CA THR A 463 -0.74 -20.65 -6.43
C THR A 463 0.64 -21.18 -6.11
N ALA A 464 1.46 -21.46 -7.15
CA ALA A 464 2.86 -21.88 -6.97
C ALA A 464 3.69 -20.95 -6.07
N HIS A 465 3.36 -19.65 -6.02
CA HIS A 465 4.08 -18.73 -5.15
C HIS A 465 3.82 -18.95 -3.66
N SER A 466 2.68 -19.56 -3.31
CA SER A 466 2.34 -19.88 -1.91
C SER A 466 3.33 -20.85 -1.26
N SER A 467 4.01 -21.70 -2.04
CA SER A 467 5.01 -22.64 -1.54
C SER A 467 6.09 -21.97 -0.72
N ARG A 468 6.50 -20.76 -1.10
CA ARG A 468 7.51 -19.99 -0.35
C ARG A 468 7.03 -19.59 1.04
N ALA A 469 5.78 -19.16 1.18
CA ALA A 469 5.20 -18.82 2.48
C ALA A 469 4.94 -20.08 3.31
N ALA A 470 4.45 -21.16 2.67
CA ALA A 470 4.21 -22.45 3.31
C ALA A 470 5.49 -23.04 3.90
N THR A 471 6.57 -23.10 3.13
CA THR A 471 7.84 -23.72 3.55
C THR A 471 8.52 -22.93 4.64
N THR A 472 8.64 -21.60 4.49
CA THR A 472 9.28 -20.75 5.51
C THR A 472 8.49 -20.68 6.81
N SER A 473 7.15 -20.71 6.74
CA SER A 473 6.32 -20.84 7.96
C SER A 473 6.45 -22.22 8.60
N HIS A 474 6.54 -23.28 7.79
CA HIS A 474 6.72 -24.65 8.29
C HIS A 474 8.08 -24.85 8.98
N THR A 475 9.17 -24.37 8.38
CA THR A 475 10.50 -24.48 8.99
C THR A 475 10.61 -23.66 10.27
N LYS A 476 9.96 -22.48 10.34
CA LYS A 476 9.85 -21.71 11.58
C LYS A 476 9.14 -22.50 12.68
N ARG A 477 8.01 -23.16 12.37
CA ARG A 477 7.29 -24.03 13.31
C ARG A 477 8.11 -25.24 13.75
N LYS A 478 9.00 -25.75 12.89
CA LYS A 478 9.95 -26.83 13.19
C LYS A 478 11.20 -26.38 13.96
N GLY A 479 11.27 -25.11 14.37
CA GLY A 479 12.33 -24.59 15.23
C GLY A 479 13.55 -24.01 14.50
N LEU A 480 13.51 -23.88 13.17
CA LEU A 480 14.63 -23.27 12.44
C LEU A 480 14.78 -21.78 12.83
N SER A 481 16.03 -21.33 12.97
CA SER A 481 16.32 -19.95 13.37
C SER A 481 15.79 -18.96 12.34
N LEU A 482 15.38 -17.77 12.81
CA LEU A 482 14.91 -16.71 11.91
C LEU A 482 16.03 -16.26 10.95
N GLN A 483 17.29 -16.26 11.42
CA GLN A 483 18.45 -15.89 10.63
C GLN A 483 18.65 -16.84 9.45
N ASP A 484 18.54 -18.16 9.67
CA ASP A 484 18.66 -19.15 8.60
C ASP A 484 17.53 -19.04 7.60
N ILE A 485 16.29 -18.87 8.07
CA ILE A 485 15.13 -18.66 7.19
C ILE A 485 15.34 -17.41 6.32
N MET A 486 15.78 -16.30 6.92
CA MET A 486 16.03 -15.06 6.19
C MET A 486 17.17 -15.22 5.18
N LYS A 487 18.26 -15.91 5.54
CA LYS A 487 19.38 -16.21 4.65
C LYS A 487 18.93 -17.07 3.47
N THR A 488 18.30 -18.22 3.71
CA THR A 488 17.81 -19.14 2.68
C THR A 488 16.81 -18.47 1.74
N ALA A 489 15.87 -17.69 2.27
CA ALA A 489 14.89 -16.99 1.46
C ALA A 489 15.47 -15.75 0.75
N GLY A 490 16.59 -15.18 1.21
CA GLY A 490 17.15 -13.94 0.67
C GLY A 490 16.33 -12.70 1.10
N TRP A 491 15.98 -12.61 2.39
CA TRP A 491 15.33 -11.44 2.99
C TRP A 491 16.31 -10.63 3.83
N THR A 492 16.23 -9.30 3.71
CA THR A 492 17.00 -8.35 4.52
C THR A 492 16.33 -7.91 5.80
N SER A 493 15.01 -8.04 5.86
CA SER A 493 14.21 -7.52 6.98
C SER A 493 13.28 -8.61 7.49
N ALA A 494 13.37 -8.89 8.80
CA ALA A 494 12.46 -9.79 9.50
C ALA A 494 11.00 -9.35 9.35
N THR A 495 10.74 -8.04 9.29
CA THR A 495 9.40 -7.49 9.09
C THR A 495 8.77 -7.93 7.77
N THR A 496 9.59 -8.18 6.74
CA THR A 496 9.11 -8.68 5.44
C THR A 496 8.63 -10.12 5.59
N PHE A 497 9.39 -10.96 6.30
CA PHE A 497 8.96 -12.32 6.61
C PHE A 497 7.66 -12.29 7.42
N GLU A 498 7.64 -11.57 8.53
CA GLU A 498 6.50 -11.54 9.47
C GLU A 498 5.21 -11.06 8.80
N LYS A 499 5.27 -9.94 8.07
CA LYS A 499 4.06 -9.35 7.45
C LYS A 499 3.54 -10.16 6.28
N PHE A 500 4.43 -10.66 5.41
CA PHE A 500 4.03 -11.17 4.10
C PHE A 500 4.10 -12.69 3.95
N TYR A 501 4.94 -13.39 4.73
CA TYR A 501 5.23 -14.81 4.51
C TYR A 501 4.98 -15.70 5.72
N HIS A 502 5.14 -15.19 6.95
CA HIS A 502 4.77 -15.91 8.16
C HIS A 502 3.25 -15.98 8.24
N LYS A 503 2.72 -17.18 7.98
CA LYS A 503 1.27 -17.44 7.93
C LYS A 503 0.95 -18.72 8.70
N PRO A 504 -0.19 -18.74 9.44
CA PRO A 504 -0.69 -19.96 10.03
C PRO A 504 -0.96 -20.97 8.91
N ALA A 505 -0.76 -22.25 9.21
CA ALA A 505 -1.19 -23.29 8.30
C ALA A 505 -2.69 -23.53 8.46
N GLU A 506 -3.34 -23.91 7.38
CA GLU A 506 -4.74 -24.30 7.37
C GLU A 506 -4.94 -25.44 8.38
N THR A 507 -5.75 -25.17 9.39
CA THR A 507 -6.03 -26.08 10.51
C THR A 507 -7.54 -26.23 10.64
N SER A 508 -7.98 -27.46 10.95
CA SER A 508 -9.40 -27.73 11.25
C SER A 508 -9.80 -27.25 12.65
N LYS A 509 -8.83 -27.10 13.55
CA LYS A 509 -9.04 -26.63 14.92
C LYS A 509 -9.05 -25.11 14.97
N THR A 510 -10.18 -24.54 15.35
CA THR A 510 -10.32 -23.11 15.56
C THR A 510 -9.76 -22.69 16.91
N PHE A 511 -9.42 -21.41 17.07
CA PHE A 511 -9.04 -20.84 18.37
C PHE A 511 -10.07 -21.19 19.46
N GLY A 512 -11.37 -21.10 19.13
CA GLY A 512 -12.44 -21.47 20.05
C GLY A 512 -12.39 -22.94 20.46
N GLN A 513 -12.19 -23.86 19.51
CA GLN A 513 -12.09 -25.30 19.83
C GLN A 513 -10.86 -25.63 20.67
N THR A 514 -9.73 -24.96 20.46
CA THR A 514 -8.51 -25.18 21.26
C THR A 514 -8.63 -24.59 22.66
N VAL A 515 -9.35 -23.47 22.83
CA VAL A 515 -9.62 -22.90 24.16
C VAL A 515 -10.64 -23.73 24.94
N MET A 516 -11.60 -24.33 24.24
CA MET A 516 -12.70 -25.10 24.84
C MET A 516 -12.41 -26.59 24.95
N SER A 517 -11.34 -27.09 24.34
CA SER A 517 -10.85 -28.45 24.60
C SER A 517 -10.13 -28.43 25.93
N GLU A 518 -10.73 -29.05 26.95
CA GLU A 518 -10.00 -29.45 28.16
C GLU A 518 -8.94 -30.49 27.77
N ASP A 519 -7.75 -30.36 28.38
CA ASP A 519 -6.54 -31.15 28.09
C ASP A 519 -6.74 -32.66 28.27
#